data_AF-A0A7J3A057-F1
#
_entry.id   AF-A0A7J3A057-F1
#
_cell.length_a   1.000
_cell.length_b   1.000
_cell.length_c   1.000
_cell.angle_alpha   90.00
_cell.angle_beta   90.00
_cell.angle_gamma   90.00
#
_symmetry.space_group_name_H-M   'P 1'
#
loop_
_entity.id
_entity.type
_entity.pdbx_description
1 polymer ?
#
loop_
_entity_poly.entity_id
_entity_poly.type
_entity_poly.pdbx_seq_one_letter_code
_entity_poly.pdbx_strand_id
1 'polypeptide(L)'
;MELKANKIVDEARNVKIKFISREELISNPQLIRIKPELIPNLPSLRIIEIEGFDAQLDGGTHVSNTKEVGKIKILKTINKGRFNKRLEIVLM
;
A
#
# COMPACT_ATOMS: atom_id res chain seq x y z
N MET A 1 -15.92 -4.27 -3.86
CA MET A 1 -14.50 -3.85 -3.76
C MET A 1 -14.43 -2.41 -3.29
N GLU A 2 -15.03 -1.49 -4.04
CA GLU A 2 -15.19 -0.07 -3.68
C GLU A 2 -15.73 0.15 -2.26
N LEU A 3 -16.86 -0.48 -1.90
CA LEU A 3 -17.45 -0.34 -0.56
C LEU A 3 -16.48 -0.77 0.57
N LYS A 4 -15.70 -1.83 0.35
CA LYS A 4 -14.72 -2.30 1.34
C LYS A 4 -13.55 -1.33 1.46
N ALA A 5 -13.09 -0.76 0.35
CA ALA A 5 -12.02 0.23 0.35
C ALA A 5 -12.45 1.52 1.07
N ASN A 6 -13.64 2.05 0.75
CA ASN A 6 -14.17 3.22 1.43
C ASN A 6 -14.42 2.97 2.92
N LYS A 7 -14.80 1.75 3.32
CA LYS A 7 -14.87 1.41 4.75
C LYS A 7 -13.54 1.63 5.47
N ILE A 8 -12.41 1.27 4.87
CA ILE A 8 -11.08 1.50 5.45
C ILE A 8 -10.71 3.00 5.49
N VAL A 9 -11.16 3.77 4.50
CA VAL A 9 -11.02 5.23 4.50
C VAL A 9 -11.83 5.83 5.66
N ASP A 10 -13.09 5.41 5.81
CA ASP A 10 -14.01 5.91 6.84
C ASP A 10 -13.57 5.53 8.27
N GLU A 11 -12.84 4.42 8.43
CA GLU A 11 -12.22 4.01 9.70
C GLU A 11 -11.09 4.94 10.18
N ALA A 12 -10.63 5.89 9.33
CA ALA A 12 -9.66 6.94 9.68
C ALA A 12 -8.41 6.41 10.39
N ARG A 13 -7.78 5.39 9.82
CA ARG A 13 -6.61 4.72 10.37
C ARG A 13 -5.36 5.57 10.17
N ASN A 14 -4.48 5.59 11.17
CA ASN A 14 -3.20 6.27 11.06
C ASN A 14 -2.26 5.55 10.10
N VAL A 15 -1.53 6.32 9.32
CA VAL A 15 -0.44 5.85 8.45
C VAL A 15 0.87 6.16 9.16
N LYS A 16 1.58 5.11 9.57
CA LYS A 16 2.85 5.20 10.31
C LYS A 16 4.00 4.87 9.37
N ILE A 17 5.11 5.58 9.58
CA ILE A 17 6.35 5.33 8.87
C ILE A 17 7.30 4.63 9.83
N LYS A 18 7.85 3.50 9.41
CA LYS A 18 8.89 2.76 10.13
C LYS A 18 10.09 2.60 9.23
N PHE A 19 11.25 2.49 9.86
CA PHE A 19 12.52 2.23 9.19
C PHE A 19 13.07 0.94 9.76
N ILE A 20 13.28 -0.06 8.91
CA ILE A 20 13.76 -1.39 9.32
C ILE A 20 15.07 -1.71 8.62
N SER A 21 15.82 -2.64 9.21
CA SER A 21 17.00 -3.22 8.59
C SER A 21 16.64 -4.17 7.44
N ARG A 22 17.64 -4.55 6.64
CA ARG A 22 17.44 -5.51 5.55
C ARG A 22 17.18 -6.91 6.09
N GLU A 23 17.82 -7.24 7.20
CA GLU A 23 17.66 -8.50 7.92
C GLU A 23 16.22 -8.65 8.41
N GLU A 24 15.65 -7.62 9.03
CA GLU A 24 14.25 -7.59 9.45
C GLU A 24 13.29 -7.72 8.27
N LEU A 25 13.59 -7.10 7.13
CA LEU A 25 12.77 -7.22 5.93
C LEU A 25 12.76 -8.66 5.40
N ILE A 26 13.92 -9.33 5.38
CA ILE A 26 14.05 -10.72 4.95
C ILE A 26 13.28 -11.66 5.89
N SER A 27 13.29 -11.38 7.20
CA SER A 27 12.49 -12.13 8.19
C SER A 27 10.98 -11.90 8.03
N ASN A 28 10.56 -10.85 7.31
CA ASN A 28 9.16 -10.46 7.12
C ASN A 28 8.80 -10.37 5.62
N PRO A 29 8.78 -11.50 4.88
CA PRO A 29 8.56 -11.52 3.44
C PRO A 29 7.21 -10.92 3.01
N GLN A 30 6.22 -10.86 3.90
CA GLN A 30 4.91 -10.25 3.66
C GLN A 30 4.98 -8.74 3.39
N LEU A 31 6.05 -8.06 3.82
CA LEU A 31 6.26 -6.62 3.57
C LEU A 31 6.75 -6.34 2.14
N ILE A 32 7.11 -7.38 1.38
CA ILE A 32 7.69 -7.27 0.03
C ILE A 32 6.61 -7.61 -1.01
N ARG A 33 6.26 -6.64 -1.86
CA ARG A 33 5.34 -6.83 -3.00
C ARG A 33 5.96 -6.48 -4.36
N ILE A 34 7.25 -6.17 -4.36
CA ILE A 34 8.03 -5.90 -5.55
C ILE A 34 8.91 -7.11 -5.86
N LYS A 35 9.42 -7.18 -7.09
CA LYS A 35 10.41 -8.20 -7.43
C LYS A 35 11.67 -8.02 -6.56
N PRO A 36 12.31 -9.10 -6.09
CA PRO A 36 13.51 -9.02 -5.24
C PRO A 36 14.64 -8.17 -5.85
N GLU A 37 14.78 -8.20 -7.18
CA GLU A 37 15.75 -7.41 -7.95
C GLU A 37 15.55 -5.89 -7.87
N LEU A 38 14.36 -5.42 -7.47
CA LEU A 38 14.01 -4.01 -7.33
C LEU A 38 14.14 -3.48 -5.90
N ILE A 39 14.51 -4.33 -4.93
CA ILE A 39 14.67 -3.91 -3.54
C ILE A 39 15.93 -3.02 -3.44
N PRO A 40 15.80 -1.75 -3.00
CA PRO A 40 16.93 -0.83 -2.90
C PRO A 40 18.03 -1.37 -1.98
N ASN A 41 19.30 -1.12 -2.34
CA ASN A 41 20.42 -1.43 -1.46
C ASN A 41 20.72 -0.24 -0.54
N LEU A 42 19.88 -0.08 0.48
CA LEU A 42 19.99 0.97 1.49
C LEU A 42 20.18 0.36 2.88
N PRO A 43 20.92 1.03 3.79
CA PRO A 43 21.13 0.54 5.16
C PRO A 43 19.83 0.51 5.98
N SER A 44 18.85 1.31 5.59
CA SER A 44 17.53 1.33 6.21
C SER A 44 16.46 1.42 5.14
N LEU A 45 15.40 0.64 5.33
CA LEU A 45 14.30 0.48 4.39
C LEU A 45 13.01 1.01 4.99
N ARG A 46 12.29 1.82 4.22
CA ARG A 46 11.09 2.52 4.67
C ARG A 46 9.85 1.64 4.51
N ILE A 47 9.17 1.40 5.63
CA ILE A 47 7.90 0.69 5.69
C ILE A 47 6.78 1.68 5.98
N ILE A 48 5.72 1.58 5.18
CA ILE A 48 4.47 2.30 5.40
C ILE A 48 3.47 1.32 5.99
N GLU A 49 2.98 1.63 7.18
CA GLU A 49 1.98 0.84 7.89
C GLU A 49 0.67 1.62 7.98
N ILE A 50 -0.40 1.05 7.47
CA ILE A 50 -1.77 1.48 7.74
C ILE A 50 -2.24 0.67 8.95
N GLU A 51 -2.48 1.37 10.07
CA GLU A 51 -2.71 0.76 11.38
C GLU A 51 -3.78 -0.35 11.35
N GLY A 52 -3.37 -1.56 11.76
CA GLY A 52 -4.23 -2.74 11.82
C GLY A 52 -4.78 -3.21 10.47
N PHE A 53 -4.25 -2.73 9.34
CA PHE A 53 -4.72 -3.06 8.00
C PHE A 53 -3.63 -3.70 7.15
N ASP A 54 -2.53 -2.98 6.91
CA ASP A 54 -1.51 -3.40 5.98
C ASP A 54 -0.16 -2.73 6.28
N ALA A 55 0.94 -3.38 5.89
CA ALA A 55 2.28 -2.79 5.97
C ALA A 55 3.12 -3.23 4.77
N GLN A 56 3.89 -2.31 4.19
CA GLN A 56 4.68 -2.57 2.99
C GLN A 56 5.95 -1.73 2.91
N LEU A 57 6.99 -2.29 2.29
CA LEU A 57 8.13 -1.54 1.77
C LEU A 57 7.67 -0.53 0.71
N ASP A 58 7.82 0.77 0.98
CA ASP A 58 7.45 1.83 0.05
C ASP A 58 8.28 3.13 0.25
N GLY A 59 8.77 3.68 -0.87
CA GLY A 59 9.53 4.92 -0.93
C GLY A 59 8.69 6.17 -1.26
N GLY A 60 7.39 6.03 -1.50
CA GLY A 60 6.50 7.10 -1.94
C GLY A 60 6.10 8.11 -0.86
N THR A 61 5.47 9.21 -1.27
CA THR A 61 4.86 10.16 -0.33
C THR A 61 3.45 9.69 0.01
N HIS A 62 3.13 9.66 1.30
CA HIS A 62 1.84 9.20 1.81
C HIS A 62 1.19 10.26 2.69
N VAL A 63 -0.14 10.24 2.74
CA VAL A 63 -0.93 10.96 3.74
C VAL A 63 -0.70 10.36 5.14
N SER A 64 -1.04 11.11 6.18
CA SER A 64 -0.87 10.68 7.58
C SER A 64 -2.03 9.83 8.11
N ASN A 65 -3.19 9.87 7.46
CA ASN A 65 -4.41 9.17 7.84
C ASN A 65 -5.21 8.73 6.61
N THR A 66 -5.85 7.56 6.65
CA THR A 66 -6.61 7.02 5.51
C THR A 66 -7.78 7.92 5.08
N LYS A 67 -8.30 8.77 5.96
CA LYS A 67 -9.39 9.70 5.64
C LYS A 67 -8.96 10.82 4.71
N GLU A 68 -7.68 11.18 4.69
CA GLU A 68 -7.14 12.26 3.84
C GLU A 68 -7.14 11.92 2.34
N VAL A 69 -7.27 10.64 2.00
CA VAL A 69 -7.27 10.17 0.61
C VAL A 69 -8.57 10.55 -0.11
N GLY A 70 -9.64 10.85 0.63
CA GLY A 70 -10.97 11.11 0.07
C GLY A 70 -11.71 9.83 -0.33
N LYS A 71 -12.91 9.98 -0.91
CA LYS A 71 -13.72 8.85 -1.33
C LYS A 71 -13.13 8.20 -2.57
N ILE A 72 -13.01 6.88 -2.55
CA ILE A 72 -12.51 6.10 -3.68
C ILE A 72 -13.69 5.68 -4.55
N LYS A 73 -13.64 5.98 -5.85
CA LYS A 73 -14.61 5.50 -6.83
C LYS A 73 -13.94 4.72 -7.95
N ILE A 74 -14.45 3.54 -8.26
CA ILE A 74 -13.99 2.71 -9.38
C ILE A 74 -14.67 3.22 -10.66
N LEU A 75 -13.87 3.75 -11.58
CA LEU A 75 -14.34 4.20 -12.88
C LEU A 75 -14.50 3.04 -13.85
N LYS A 76 -13.53 2.12 -13.85
CA LYS A 76 -13.48 1.04 -14.83
C LYS A 76 -12.75 -0.18 -14.31
N THR A 77 -13.22 -1.35 -14.72
CA THR A 77 -12.53 -2.62 -14.52
C THR A 77 -12.23 -3.22 -15.89
N ILE A 78 -10.96 -3.47 -16.19
CA ILE A 78 -10.50 -4.01 -17.47
C ILE A 78 -9.80 -5.35 -17.23
N ASN A 79 -10.25 -6.38 -17.92
CA ASN A 79 -9.53 -7.64 -18.00
C ASN A 79 -8.46 -7.53 -19.11
N LYS A 80 -7.17 -7.64 -18.75
CA LYS A 80 -6.01 -7.57 -19.66
C LYS A 80 -5.42 -8.96 -19.94
N GLY A 81 -6.12 -10.04 -19.58
CA GLY A 81 -5.70 -11.42 -19.76
C GLY A 81 -5.85 -12.24 -18.47
N ARG A 82 -5.48 -13.52 -18.54
CA ARG A 82 -5.71 -14.51 -17.46
C ARG A 82 -5.25 -14.05 -16.07
N PHE A 83 -4.10 -13.37 -15.98
CA PHE A 83 -3.49 -12.96 -14.71
C PHE A 83 -3.55 -11.45 -14.43
N ASN A 84 -3.99 -10.65 -15.40
CA ASN A 84 -3.88 -9.19 -15.31
C ASN A 84 -5.28 -8.56 -15.35
N LYS A 85 -5.68 -7.94 -14.24
CA LYS A 85 -6.85 -7.08 -14.16
C LYS A 85 -6.40 -5.67 -13.82
N ARG A 86 -6.95 -4.67 -14.50
CA ARG A 86 -6.71 -3.25 -14.22
C ARG A 86 -7.98 -2.64 -13.64
N LEU A 87 -7.81 -1.91 -12.56
CA LEU A 87 -8.84 -1.04 -11.99
C LEU A 87 -8.40 0.40 -12.20
N GLU A 88 -9.28 1.20 -12.78
CA GLU A 88 -9.11 2.65 -12.88
C GLU A 88 -9.99 3.27 -11.80
N ILE A 89 -9.38 4.09 -10.95
CA ILE A 89 -10.05 4.72 -9.81
C ILE A 89 -9.84 6.24 -9.83
N VAL A 90 -10.74 6.95 -9.15
CA VAL A 90 -10.62 8.37 -8.86
C VAL A 90 -10.81 8.60 -7.36
N LEU A 91 -10.19 9.66 -6.86
CA LEU A 91 -10.34 10.16 -5.49
C LEU A 91 -11.21 11.41 -5.52
N MET A 92 -12.16 11.53 -4.60
CA MET A 92 -13.13 12.63 -4.51
C MET A 92 -13.11 13.28 -3.13
#